data_AF-A0A0F8ZIS7-F1
#
_entry.id   AF-A0A0F8ZIS7-F1
#
_cell.length_a   1.000
_cell.length_b   1.000
_cell.length_c   1.000
_cell.angle_alpha   90.00
_cell.angle_beta   90.00
_cell.angle_gamma   90.00
#
_symmetry.space_group_name_H-M   'P 1'
#
loop_
_entity.id
_entity.type
_entity.pdbx_description
1 polymer ?
#
loop_
_entity_poly.entity_id
_entity_poly.type
_entity_poly.pdbx_seq_one_letter_code
_entity_poly.pdbx_strand_id
1 'polypeptide(L)'
;MYNMVNYTCEHCKHVFAERANLLKHQKRAKYCLQIRGLEKTTYTCACGKIYTRNDSLQRHHADCQASEKPTESIPTTTKEDKQEELLCMVINKYGDMVKDLQKQITDLSTRPVNTNSNNRIVLQNLQPITDEVLQEHLIHLTLNFIQEGAKGYADFAGTYPFKDKVMCTDRSRKKLKYKDADGELTDDGRILAQRFFKAISERNTEILNQAYADLHSEVKDSC
;
A
#
# COMPACT_ATOMS: atom_id res chain seq x y z
N MET A 1 -11.56 -16.43 -51.12
CA MET A 1 -10.91 -16.09 -49.84
C MET A 1 -11.49 -16.99 -48.76
N TYR A 2 -10.74 -17.98 -48.27
CA TYR A 2 -11.23 -18.87 -47.21
C TYR A 2 -11.20 -18.10 -45.88
N ASN A 3 -12.37 -17.98 -45.26
CA ASN A 3 -12.54 -17.33 -43.96
C ASN A 3 -12.02 -18.30 -42.88
N MET A 4 -10.81 -18.08 -42.37
CA MET A 4 -10.21 -18.92 -41.33
C MET A 4 -10.79 -18.51 -39.98
N VAL A 5 -11.77 -19.29 -39.49
CA VAL A 5 -12.37 -19.07 -38.17
C VAL A 5 -11.45 -19.66 -37.10
N ASN A 6 -10.98 -18.80 -36.20
CA ASN A 6 -10.18 -19.19 -35.05
C ASN A 6 -11.07 -19.38 -33.81
N TYR A 7 -10.76 -20.39 -32.99
CA TYR A 7 -11.48 -20.72 -31.76
C TYR A 7 -10.63 -20.40 -30.54
N THR A 8 -11.06 -19.45 -29.72
CA THR A 8 -10.31 -18.98 -28.54
C THR A 8 -10.88 -19.55 -27.25
N CYS A 9 -10.03 -20.00 -26.35
CA CYS A 9 -10.44 -20.40 -25.00
C CYS A 9 -10.68 -19.18 -24.11
N GLU A 10 -11.89 -19.01 -23.58
CA GLU A 10 -12.27 -17.85 -22.77
C GLU A 10 -11.48 -17.73 -21.46
N HIS A 11 -11.00 -18.85 -20.92
CA HIS A 11 -10.32 -18.89 -19.63
C HIS A 11 -8.82 -18.63 -19.75
N CYS A 12 -8.17 -19.20 -20.77
CA CYS A 12 -6.72 -19.14 -20.89
C CYS A 12 -6.23 -18.36 -22.14
N LYS A 13 -7.17 -17.85 -22.94
CA LYS A 13 -6.98 -17.03 -24.14
C LYS A 13 -6.15 -17.68 -25.26
N HIS A 14 -5.90 -19.00 -25.18
CA HIS A 14 -5.21 -19.73 -26.23
C HIS A 14 -6.12 -19.91 -27.46
N VAL A 15 -5.55 -19.75 -28.65
CA VAL A 15 -6.26 -19.83 -29.95
C VAL A 15 -6.02 -21.19 -30.61
N PHE A 16 -7.06 -21.75 -31.23
CA PHE A 16 -7.04 -23.02 -31.94
C PHE A 16 -7.64 -22.86 -33.34
N ALA A 17 -7.08 -23.57 -34.31
CA ALA A 17 -7.59 -23.58 -35.70
C ALA A 17 -8.92 -24.37 -35.84
N GLU A 18 -9.22 -25.25 -34.89
CA GLU A 18 -10.40 -26.13 -34.95
C GLU A 18 -11.15 -26.17 -33.61
N ARG A 19 -12.48 -26.21 -33.69
CA ARG A 19 -13.37 -26.34 -32.51
C ARG A 19 -13.08 -27.62 -31.72
N ALA A 20 -12.76 -28.73 -32.40
CA ALA A 20 -12.43 -29.99 -31.75
C ALA A 20 -11.19 -29.88 -30.84
N ASN A 21 -10.20 -29.09 -31.25
CA ASN A 21 -8.99 -28.88 -30.48
C ASN A 21 -9.22 -27.96 -29.28
N LEU A 22 -10.07 -26.93 -29.42
CA LEU A 22 -10.53 -26.13 -28.28
C LEU A 22 -11.25 -27.00 -27.23
N LEU A 23 -12.16 -27.88 -27.66
CA LEU A 23 -12.89 -28.77 -26.75
C LEU A 23 -11.96 -29.75 -26.01
N LYS A 24 -10.97 -30.33 -26.72
CA LYS A 24 -9.94 -31.18 -26.11
C LYS A 24 -9.09 -30.39 -25.11
N HIS A 25 -8.70 -29.17 -25.47
CA HIS A 25 -7.95 -28.28 -24.60
C HIS A 25 -8.72 -27.96 -23.31
N GLN A 26 -9.97 -27.51 -23.41
CA GLN A 26 -10.80 -27.18 -22.24
C GLN A 26 -10.99 -28.36 -21.28
N LYS A 27 -10.99 -29.60 -21.80
CA LYS A 27 -11.14 -30.83 -21.01
C LYS A 27 -9.82 -31.36 -20.42
N ARG A 28 -8.65 -30.98 -20.96
CA ARG A 28 -7.39 -31.70 -20.69
C ARG A 28 -6.21 -30.81 -20.30
N ALA A 29 -6.19 -29.55 -20.72
CA ALA A 29 -5.04 -28.68 -20.49
C ALA A 29 -4.95 -28.33 -19.00
N LYS A 30 -3.88 -28.80 -18.34
CA LYS A 30 -3.66 -28.67 -16.89
C LYS A 30 -3.88 -27.24 -16.39
N TYR A 31 -3.22 -26.28 -17.05
CA TYR A 31 -3.32 -24.88 -16.69
C TYR A 31 -4.73 -24.30 -16.92
N CYS A 32 -5.41 -24.70 -18.00
CA CYS A 32 -6.76 -24.24 -18.28
C CYS A 32 -7.79 -24.82 -17.30
N LEU A 33 -7.63 -26.06 -16.87
CA LEU A 33 -8.48 -26.67 -15.85
C LEU A 33 -8.29 -26.01 -14.48
N GLN A 34 -7.04 -25.67 -14.13
CA GLN A 34 -6.71 -24.94 -12.91
C GLN A 34 -7.32 -23.54 -12.90
N ILE A 35 -7.25 -22.78 -14.01
CA ILE A 35 -7.91 -21.47 -14.15
C ILE A 35 -9.44 -21.60 -14.01
N ARG A 36 -10.01 -22.75 -14.34
CA ARG A 36 -11.46 -23.04 -14.25
C ARG A 36 -11.89 -23.61 -12.90
N GLY A 37 -10.96 -23.83 -11.96
CA GLY A 37 -11.27 -24.46 -10.68
C GLY A 37 -11.80 -25.90 -10.80
N LEU A 38 -11.49 -26.59 -11.91
CA LEU A 38 -11.92 -27.98 -12.13
C LEU A 38 -10.85 -28.94 -11.62
N GLU A 39 -11.22 -29.74 -10.62
CA GLU A 39 -10.34 -30.77 -10.07
C GLU A 39 -9.99 -31.84 -11.12
N LYS A 40 -8.76 -32.34 -11.04
CA LYS A 40 -8.28 -33.39 -11.95
C LYS A 40 -8.61 -34.76 -11.37
N THR A 41 -9.30 -35.58 -12.16
CA THR A 41 -9.44 -37.00 -11.84
C THR A 41 -8.09 -37.70 -11.98
N THR A 42 -7.64 -38.34 -10.90
CA THR A 42 -6.49 -39.24 -10.91
C THR A 42 -6.98 -40.68 -10.84
N TYR A 43 -6.16 -41.59 -11.36
CA TYR A 43 -6.47 -43.00 -11.52
C TYR A 43 -5.39 -43.82 -10.84
N THR A 44 -5.71 -44.48 -9.74
CA THR A 44 -4.72 -45.22 -8.94
C THR A 44 -4.87 -46.71 -9.19
N CYS A 45 -3.77 -47.40 -9.46
CA CYS A 45 -3.73 -48.86 -9.52
C CYS A 45 -3.61 -49.44 -8.10
N ALA A 46 -4.12 -50.65 -7.89
CA ALA A 46 -3.93 -51.41 -6.66
C ALA A 46 -2.44 -51.62 -6.29
N CYS A 47 -1.52 -51.54 -7.25
CA CYS A 47 -0.08 -51.56 -6.99
C CYS A 47 0.48 -50.23 -6.41
N GLY A 48 -0.38 -49.23 -6.18
CA GLY A 48 -0.01 -47.90 -5.67
C GLY A 48 0.45 -46.89 -6.73
N LYS A 49 0.51 -47.25 -8.02
CA LYS A 49 0.88 -46.31 -9.08
C LYS A 49 -0.28 -45.39 -9.46
N ILE A 50 -0.02 -44.08 -9.49
CA ILE A 50 -1.00 -43.05 -9.82
C ILE A 50 -0.83 -42.59 -11.27
N TYR A 51 -1.94 -42.55 -12.01
CA TYR A 51 -2.00 -42.12 -13.39
C TYR A 51 -2.91 -40.92 -13.53
N THR A 52 -2.58 -40.06 -14.49
CA THR A 52 -3.38 -38.87 -14.81
C THR A 52 -4.41 -39.12 -15.91
N ARG A 53 -4.45 -40.35 -16.44
CA ARG A 53 -5.34 -40.78 -17.52
C ARG A 53 -5.80 -42.22 -17.29
N ASN A 54 -7.07 -42.48 -17.58
CA ASN A 54 -7.65 -43.82 -17.50
C ASN A 54 -6.98 -44.80 -18.48
N ASP A 55 -6.70 -44.39 -19.72
CA ASP A 55 -6.07 -45.26 -20.71
C ASP A 55 -4.61 -45.62 -20.36
N SER A 56 -3.92 -44.74 -19.64
CA SER A 56 -2.60 -45.05 -19.06
C SER A 56 -2.71 -46.08 -17.94
N LEU A 57 -3.71 -45.94 -17.06
CA LEU A 57 -4.00 -46.94 -16.02
C LEU A 57 -4.40 -48.29 -16.64
N GLN A 58 -5.27 -48.29 -17.66
CA GLN A 58 -5.71 -49.50 -18.37
C GLN A 58 -4.54 -50.25 -19.01
N ARG A 59 -3.65 -49.53 -19.70
CA ARG A 59 -2.43 -50.11 -20.29
C ARG A 59 -1.53 -50.68 -19.20
N HIS A 60 -1.36 -49.95 -18.09
CA HIS A 60 -0.59 -50.45 -16.97
C HIS A 60 -1.23 -51.71 -16.34
N HIS A 61 -2.56 -51.74 -16.20
CA HIS A 61 -3.29 -52.85 -15.62
C HIS A 61 -3.12 -54.14 -16.43
N ALA A 62 -3.02 -54.04 -17.76
CA ALA A 62 -2.78 -55.22 -18.61
C ALA A 62 -1.49 -55.98 -18.25
N ASP A 63 -0.48 -55.26 -17.75
CA ASP A 63 0.84 -55.80 -17.39
C ASP A 63 1.06 -55.85 -15.86
N CYS A 64 0.04 -55.49 -15.06
CA CYS A 64 0.15 -55.40 -13.61
C CYS A 64 -0.35 -56.67 -12.94
N GLN A 65 0.49 -57.28 -12.07
CA GLN A 65 0.15 -58.50 -11.34
C GLN A 65 -0.73 -58.28 -10.10
N ALA A 66 -1.07 -57.02 -9.77
CA ALA A 66 -1.96 -56.70 -8.66
C ALA A 66 -3.42 -56.90 -9.09
N SER A 67 -4.07 -57.95 -8.62
CA SER A 67 -5.46 -58.28 -8.94
C SER A 67 -6.44 -57.53 -8.04
N GLU A 68 -7.10 -56.50 -8.57
CA GLU A 68 -8.49 -56.09 -8.28
C GLU A 68 -8.91 -54.94 -9.23
N LYS A 69 -10.22 -54.84 -9.55
CA LYS A 69 -10.78 -53.93 -10.57
C LYS A 69 -10.46 -52.44 -10.31
N PRO A 70 -10.42 -51.58 -11.35
CA PRO A 70 -10.23 -50.13 -11.18
C PRO A 70 -11.30 -49.56 -10.25
N THR A 71 -10.89 -49.06 -9.08
CA THR A 71 -11.78 -48.33 -8.17
C THR A 71 -11.65 -46.83 -8.45
N GLU A 72 -12.77 -46.18 -8.76
CA GLU A 72 -12.85 -44.73 -8.81
C GLU A 72 -12.95 -44.21 -7.36
N SER A 73 -11.87 -43.63 -6.84
CA SER A 73 -11.93 -42.53 -5.86
C SER A 73 -10.54 -42.05 -5.46
N ILE A 74 -10.38 -40.72 -5.44
CA ILE A 74 -10.16 -39.86 -4.26
C ILE A 74 -9.75 -38.48 -4.81
N PRO A 75 -10.52 -37.40 -4.56
CA PRO A 75 -10.01 -36.04 -4.61
C PRO A 75 -8.89 -35.95 -3.57
N THR A 76 -7.65 -35.80 -4.00
CA THR A 76 -6.54 -35.53 -3.09
C THR A 76 -6.72 -34.13 -2.53
N THR A 77 -7.48 -34.01 -1.45
CA THR A 77 -7.48 -32.81 -0.62
C THR A 77 -6.40 -33.00 0.44
N THR A 78 -5.25 -32.35 0.24
CA THR A 78 -4.22 -32.28 1.28
C THR A 78 -4.68 -31.24 2.31
N LYS A 79 -4.24 -31.37 3.56
CA LYS A 79 -4.61 -30.46 4.68
C LYS A 79 -4.28 -28.98 4.43
N GLU A 80 -3.57 -28.69 3.35
CA GLU A 80 -3.24 -27.36 2.83
C GLU A 80 -4.46 -26.62 2.23
N ASP A 81 -5.45 -27.35 1.69
CA ASP A 81 -6.60 -26.77 0.99
C ASP A 81 -7.55 -25.99 1.91
N LYS A 82 -7.74 -26.44 3.16
CA LYS A 82 -8.59 -25.72 4.13
C LYS A 82 -7.95 -24.42 4.61
N GLN A 83 -6.63 -24.38 4.68
CA GLN A 83 -5.89 -23.19 5.06
C GLN A 83 -5.86 -22.17 3.91
N GLU A 84 -5.73 -22.65 2.68
CA GLU A 84 -5.79 -21.82 1.47
C GLU A 84 -7.20 -21.27 1.20
N GLU A 85 -8.25 -22.06 1.47
CA GLU A 85 -9.65 -21.62 1.39
C GLU A 85 -9.97 -20.55 2.44
N LEU A 86 -9.54 -20.77 3.70
CA LEU A 86 -9.71 -19.78 4.76
C LEU A 86 -8.94 -18.48 4.43
N LEU A 87 -7.73 -18.61 3.89
CA LEU A 87 -6.92 -17.46 3.47
C LEU A 87 -7.60 -16.68 2.33
N CYS A 88 -8.16 -17.38 1.35
CA CYS A 88 -8.92 -16.75 0.26
C CYS A 88 -10.18 -16.05 0.77
N MET A 89 -10.93 -16.65 1.71
CA MET A 89 -12.09 -15.98 2.34
C MET A 89 -11.68 -14.70 3.06
N VAL A 90 -10.57 -14.74 3.80
CA VAL A 90 -10.04 -13.58 4.54
C VAL A 90 -9.58 -12.48 3.57
N ILE A 91 -8.83 -12.83 2.52
CA ILE A 91 -8.37 -11.88 1.50
C ILE A 91 -9.56 -11.20 0.80
N ASN A 92 -10.58 -11.97 0.42
CA ASN A 92 -11.78 -11.41 -0.23
C ASN A 92 -12.52 -10.46 0.71
N LYS A 93 -12.69 -10.82 1.98
CA LYS A 93 -13.32 -9.95 2.98
C LYS A 93 -12.58 -8.62 3.14
N TYR A 94 -11.25 -8.64 3.22
CA TYR A 94 -10.45 -7.41 3.26
C TYR A 94 -10.51 -6.64 1.94
N GLY A 95 -10.50 -7.32 0.79
CA GLY A 95 -10.65 -6.70 -0.52
C GLY A 95 -11.97 -5.96 -0.69
N ASP A 96 -13.07 -6.54 -0.19
CA ASP A 96 -14.38 -5.90 -0.23
C ASP A 96 -14.47 -4.71 0.75
N MET A 97 -13.86 -4.82 1.93
CA MET A 97 -13.75 -3.69 2.86
C MET A 97 -12.95 -2.54 2.25
N VAL A 98 -11.85 -2.83 1.54
CA VAL A 98 -11.05 -1.82 0.84
C VAL A 98 -11.84 -1.16 -0.28
N LYS A 99 -12.61 -1.93 -1.07
CA LYS A 99 -13.49 -1.37 -2.10
C LYS A 99 -14.56 -0.46 -1.52
N ASP A 100 -15.17 -0.87 -0.40
CA ASP A 100 -16.20 -0.07 0.25
C ASP A 100 -15.62 1.23 0.81
N LEU A 101 -14.46 1.18 1.45
CA LEU A 101 -13.73 2.37 1.89
C LEU A 101 -13.36 3.29 0.72
N GLN A 102 -12.87 2.75 -0.40
CA GLN A 102 -12.58 3.53 -1.61
C GLN A 102 -13.82 4.19 -2.20
N LYS A 103 -14.96 3.50 -2.16
CA LYS A 103 -16.24 4.06 -2.58
C LYS A 103 -16.68 5.20 -1.66
N GLN A 104 -16.58 5.04 -0.34
CA GLN A 104 -16.87 6.09 0.62
C GLN A 104 -15.99 7.33 0.41
N ILE A 105 -14.69 7.16 0.15
CA ILE A 105 -13.76 8.26 -0.17
C ILE A 105 -14.18 8.98 -1.47
N THR A 106 -14.55 8.22 -2.51
CA THR A 106 -14.96 8.77 -3.80
C THR A 106 -16.27 9.56 -3.67
N ASP A 107 -17.23 9.04 -2.91
CA ASP A 107 -18.50 9.72 -2.62
C ASP A 107 -18.30 11.00 -1.80
N LEU A 108 -17.31 11.03 -0.89
CA LEU A 108 -16.95 12.25 -0.16
C LEU A 108 -16.26 13.28 -1.05
N SER A 109 -15.41 12.84 -1.99
CA SER A 109 -14.70 13.71 -2.91
C SER A 109 -15.59 14.34 -3.99
N THR A 110 -16.73 13.73 -4.31
CA THR A 110 -17.62 14.17 -5.40
C THR A 110 -18.77 15.05 -4.93
N ARG A 111 -18.97 15.19 -3.61
CA ARG A 111 -20.00 16.07 -3.07
C ARG A 111 -19.64 17.55 -3.31
N PRO A 112 -20.57 18.39 -3.79
CA PRO A 112 -20.32 19.82 -3.94
C PRO A 112 -20.08 20.43 -2.56
N VAL A 113 -18.92 21.07 -2.40
CA VAL A 113 -18.48 21.51 -1.08
C VAL A 113 -18.65 23.02 -0.89
N ASN A 114 -19.28 23.39 0.22
CA ASN A 114 -19.27 24.76 0.69
C ASN A 114 -17.93 25.05 1.38
N THR A 115 -17.16 26.01 0.85
CA THR A 115 -15.79 26.34 1.30
C THR A 115 -15.70 26.70 2.78
N ASN A 116 -16.78 27.25 3.36
CA ASN A 116 -16.83 27.61 4.77
C ASN A 116 -16.93 26.38 5.70
N SER A 117 -17.57 25.31 5.22
CA SER A 117 -17.74 24.04 5.96
C SER A 117 -16.44 23.23 5.98
N ASN A 118 -15.70 23.22 4.86
CA ASN A 118 -14.42 22.51 4.76
C ASN A 118 -13.36 23.06 5.69
N ASN A 119 -13.19 24.39 5.70
CA ASN A 119 -12.22 25.02 6.60
C ASN A 119 -12.54 24.69 8.07
N ARG A 120 -13.82 24.66 8.45
CA ARG A 120 -14.24 24.28 9.80
C ARG A 120 -13.88 22.84 10.16
N ILE A 121 -14.11 21.89 9.25
CA ILE A 121 -13.77 20.47 9.45
C ILE A 121 -12.25 20.29 9.60
N VAL A 122 -11.47 20.92 8.71
CA VAL A 122 -10.00 20.79 8.76
C VAL A 122 -9.43 21.45 10.02
N LEU A 123 -9.93 22.63 10.40
CA LEU A 123 -9.52 23.31 11.65
C LEU A 123 -9.80 22.46 12.89
N GLN A 124 -10.93 21.73 12.90
CA GLN A 124 -11.30 20.87 14.02
C GLN A 124 -10.41 19.63 14.12
N ASN A 125 -9.83 19.19 13.00
CA ASN A 125 -8.95 18.01 12.93
C ASN A 125 -7.46 18.33 13.04
N LEU A 126 -7.07 19.62 13.14
CA LEU A 126 -5.68 19.99 13.39
C LEU A 126 -5.15 19.32 14.66
N GLN A 127 -3.89 18.92 14.62
CA GLN A 127 -3.18 18.43 15.79
C GLN A 127 -2.61 19.62 16.59
N PRO A 128 -2.65 19.57 17.93
CA PRO A 128 -1.98 20.55 18.80
C PRO A 128 -0.50 20.75 18.46
N ILE A 129 -0.02 21.98 18.66
CA ILE A 129 1.40 22.33 18.62
C ILE A 129 1.90 22.40 20.07
N THR A 130 2.38 21.26 20.55
CA THR A 130 2.96 21.11 21.89
C THR A 130 4.47 21.34 21.86
N ASP A 131 5.08 21.54 23.02
CA ASP A 131 6.52 21.76 23.11
C ASP A 131 7.30 20.48 22.73
N GLU A 132 6.74 19.29 22.96
CA GLU A 132 7.34 18.01 22.55
C GLU A 132 7.49 17.92 21.03
N VAL A 133 6.46 18.34 20.27
CA VAL A 133 6.50 18.37 18.80
C VAL A 133 7.58 19.33 18.30
N LEU A 134 7.78 20.47 18.99
CA LEU A 134 8.84 21.41 18.65
C LEU A 134 10.22 20.77 18.88
N GLN A 135 10.40 20.10 20.02
CA GLN A 135 11.66 19.44 20.41
C GLN A 135 12.03 18.28 19.48
N GLU A 136 11.06 17.42 19.13
CA GLU A 136 11.27 16.27 18.24
C GLU A 136 11.89 16.67 16.89
N HIS A 137 11.51 17.83 16.37
CA HIS A 137 11.93 18.28 15.06
C HIS A 137 13.19 19.16 15.06
N LEU A 138 13.77 19.49 16.22
CA LEU A 138 15.02 20.26 16.29
C LEU A 138 16.20 19.55 15.59
N ILE A 139 16.14 18.22 15.47
CA ILE A 139 17.12 17.42 14.73
C ILE A 139 17.22 17.81 13.25
N HIS A 140 16.16 18.38 12.68
CA HIS A 140 16.12 18.79 11.27
C HIS A 140 16.57 20.24 11.05
N LEU A 141 16.86 20.97 12.14
CA LEU A 141 17.40 22.32 12.04
C LEU A 141 18.89 22.24 11.64
N THR A 142 19.22 22.88 10.53
CA THR A 142 20.55 22.82 9.91
C THR A 142 21.10 24.22 9.68
N LEU A 143 22.42 24.31 9.47
CA LEU A 143 23.10 25.58 9.19
C LEU A 143 22.51 26.30 7.95
N ASN A 144 22.05 25.56 6.94
CA ASN A 144 21.44 26.14 5.73
C ASN A 144 20.19 26.97 6.08
N PHE A 145 19.31 26.45 6.94
CA PHE A 145 18.14 27.20 7.38
C PHE A 145 18.52 28.47 8.13
N ILE A 146 19.59 28.42 8.93
CA ILE A 146 20.09 29.58 9.68
C ILE A 146 20.68 30.63 8.73
N GLN A 147 21.46 30.22 7.74
CA GLN A 147 22.07 31.11 6.74
C GLN A 147 21.03 31.83 5.88
N GLU A 148 19.90 31.18 5.59
CA GLU A 148 18.76 31.81 4.90
C GLU A 148 17.94 32.78 5.78
N GLY A 149 18.26 32.87 7.07
CA GLY A 149 17.63 33.80 8.02
C GLY A 149 16.13 33.57 8.17
N ALA A 150 15.35 34.66 8.12
CA ALA A 150 13.90 34.60 8.36
C ALA A 150 13.15 33.66 7.41
N LYS A 151 13.59 33.56 6.15
CA LYS A 151 13.02 32.62 5.18
C LYS A 151 13.32 31.18 5.58
N GLY A 152 14.58 30.87 5.91
CA GLY A 152 14.98 29.52 6.29
C GLY A 152 14.27 29.03 7.56
N TYR A 153 14.05 29.91 8.54
CA TYR A 153 13.24 29.57 9.71
C TYR A 153 11.77 29.29 9.37
N ALA A 154 11.18 30.06 8.46
CA ALA A 154 9.81 29.82 8.01
C ALA A 154 9.70 28.50 7.23
N ASP A 155 10.69 28.20 6.39
CA ASP A 155 10.76 26.96 5.62
C ASP A 155 10.94 25.75 6.56
N PHE A 156 11.84 25.83 7.55
CA PHE A 156 11.99 24.81 8.58
C PHE A 156 10.69 24.61 9.36
N ALA A 157 10.09 25.69 9.87
CA ALA A 157 8.88 25.63 10.66
C ALA A 157 7.71 24.98 9.88
N GLY A 158 7.49 25.42 8.63
CA GLY A 158 6.43 24.90 7.77
C GLY A 158 6.65 23.47 7.29
N THR A 159 7.91 23.04 7.15
CA THR A 159 8.25 21.69 6.69
C THR A 159 8.24 20.66 7.80
N TYR A 160 8.59 21.06 9.03
CA TYR A 160 8.70 20.16 10.17
C TYR A 160 7.63 20.48 11.24
N PRO A 161 7.87 21.29 12.29
CA PRO A 161 6.97 21.36 13.43
C PRO A 161 5.57 21.87 13.14
N PHE A 162 5.34 22.62 12.06
CA PHE A 162 4.04 23.16 11.70
C PHE A 162 3.38 22.45 10.54
N LYS A 163 4.02 21.42 9.98
CA LYS A 163 3.48 20.66 8.86
C LYS A 163 2.12 20.08 9.22
N ASP A 164 1.11 20.40 8.41
CA ASP A 164 -0.28 20.00 8.59
C ASP A 164 -0.92 20.40 9.95
N LYS A 165 -0.28 21.31 10.70
CA LYS A 165 -0.71 21.79 12.03
C LYS A 165 -1.12 23.26 12.04
N VAL A 166 -0.72 24.02 11.02
CA VAL A 166 -1.06 25.45 10.87
C VAL A 166 -1.81 25.65 9.56
N MET A 167 -2.89 26.41 9.60
CA MET A 167 -3.75 26.71 8.45
C MET A 167 -3.82 28.21 8.21
N CYS A 168 -3.56 28.64 6.97
CA CYS A 168 -3.85 30.01 6.56
C CYS A 168 -5.33 30.13 6.21
N THR A 169 -6.08 30.90 7.00
CA THR A 169 -7.52 31.10 6.76
C THR A 169 -7.83 32.39 6.01
N ASP A 170 -6.93 33.37 6.07
CA ASP A 170 -7.03 34.59 5.28
C ASP A 170 -5.64 35.11 4.91
N ARG A 171 -5.30 34.96 3.63
CA ARG A 171 -4.00 35.38 3.09
C ARG A 171 -3.85 36.90 3.07
N SER A 172 -4.92 37.65 2.80
CA SER A 172 -4.90 39.12 2.70
C SER A 172 -4.65 39.77 4.06
N ARG A 173 -5.18 39.16 5.12
CA ARG A 173 -5.04 39.62 6.51
C ARG A 173 -3.94 38.87 7.28
N LYS A 174 -3.18 38.00 6.60
CA LYS A 174 -2.13 37.15 7.20
C LYS A 174 -2.62 36.38 8.43
N LYS A 175 -3.86 35.90 8.41
CA LYS A 175 -4.45 35.14 9.53
C LYS A 175 -4.09 33.67 9.43
N LEU A 176 -3.31 33.22 10.40
CA LEU A 176 -2.98 31.83 10.64
C LEU A 176 -3.88 31.31 11.75
N LYS A 177 -4.33 30.06 11.65
CA LYS A 177 -5.03 29.35 12.72
C LYS A 177 -4.32 28.05 13.03
N TYR A 178 -4.22 27.74 14.32
CA TYR A 178 -3.59 26.53 14.82
C TYR A 178 -4.21 26.14 16.16
N LYS A 179 -3.93 24.92 16.63
CA LYS A 179 -4.27 24.51 17.99
C LYS A 179 -3.07 24.69 18.91
N ASP A 180 -3.26 25.34 20.04
CA ASP A 180 -2.23 25.48 21.07
C ASP A 180 -1.96 24.15 21.80
N ALA A 181 -1.19 24.19 22.88
CA ALA A 181 -0.82 22.99 23.64
C ALA A 181 -2.02 22.34 24.34
N ASP A 182 -3.04 23.12 24.71
CA ASP A 182 -4.26 22.66 25.35
C ASP A 182 -5.28 22.11 24.31
N GLY A 183 -4.97 22.29 23.02
CA GLY A 183 -5.81 21.87 21.91
C GLY A 183 -6.86 22.90 21.50
N GLU A 184 -6.79 24.11 22.05
CA GLU A 184 -7.71 25.20 21.76
C GLU A 184 -7.31 25.92 20.47
N LEU A 185 -8.31 26.30 19.68
CA LEU A 185 -8.08 26.94 18.39
C LEU A 185 -7.80 28.43 18.56
N THR A 186 -6.62 28.86 18.14
CA THR A 186 -6.14 30.25 18.25
C THR A 186 -5.72 30.80 16.89
N ASP A 187 -5.72 32.13 16.75
CA ASP A 187 -5.19 32.87 15.59
C ASP A 187 -3.99 33.78 15.92
N ASP A 188 -3.39 33.63 17.11
CA ASP A 188 -2.25 34.45 17.54
C ASP A 188 -0.91 33.92 17.01
N GLY A 189 -0.61 34.28 15.77
CA GLY A 189 0.68 33.95 15.15
C GLY A 189 1.90 34.55 15.86
N ARG A 190 1.75 35.58 16.70
CA ARG A 190 2.88 36.17 17.44
C ARG A 190 3.30 35.28 18.59
N ILE A 191 2.34 34.76 19.36
CA ILE A 191 2.62 33.81 20.43
C ILE A 191 3.24 32.53 19.86
N LEU A 192 2.71 32.03 18.73
CA LEU A 192 3.29 30.87 18.04
C LEU A 192 4.76 31.12 17.65
N ALA A 193 5.05 32.27 17.05
CA ALA A 193 6.40 32.63 16.65
C ALA A 193 7.35 32.74 17.86
N GLN A 194 6.90 33.37 18.95
CA GLN A 194 7.70 33.48 20.18
C GLN A 194 8.04 32.11 20.78
N ARG A 195 7.05 31.21 20.87
CA ARG A 195 7.25 29.83 21.34
C ARG A 195 8.23 29.08 20.45
N PHE A 196 8.07 29.19 19.14
CA PHE A 196 8.97 28.57 18.17
C PHE A 196 10.42 29.06 18.31
N PHE A 197 10.64 30.39 18.34
CA PHE A 197 12.00 30.93 18.48
C PHE A 197 12.64 30.61 19.83
N LYS A 198 11.82 30.51 20.89
CA LYS A 198 12.30 30.02 22.19
C LYS A 198 12.76 28.56 22.08
N ALA A 199 11.97 27.69 21.46
CA ALA A 199 12.27 26.27 21.32
C ALA A 199 13.53 25.98 20.51
N ILE A 200 13.79 26.74 19.43
CA ILE A 200 14.98 26.52 18.58
C ILE A 200 16.25 27.21 19.08
N SER A 201 16.16 28.07 20.11
CA SER A 201 17.24 28.98 20.51
C SER A 201 18.55 28.28 20.90
N GLU A 202 18.45 27.21 21.71
CA GLU A 202 19.59 26.42 22.16
C GLU A 202 20.25 25.72 20.96
N ARG A 203 19.45 25.01 20.15
CA ARG A 203 19.95 24.31 18.97
C ARG A 203 20.59 25.25 17.94
N ASN A 204 20.01 26.43 17.74
CA ASN A 204 20.61 27.46 16.89
C ASN A 204 22.00 27.87 17.38
N THR A 205 22.13 28.07 18.69
CA THR A 205 23.39 28.48 19.31
C THR A 205 24.47 27.39 19.14
N GLU A 206 24.11 26.12 19.31
CA GLU A 206 25.00 24.99 19.06
C GLU A 206 25.52 24.96 17.62
N ILE A 207 24.62 25.06 16.63
CA ILE A 207 24.98 25.00 15.21
C ILE A 207 25.91 26.17 14.84
N LEU A 208 25.62 27.37 15.35
CA LEU A 208 26.46 28.54 15.11
C LEU A 208 27.85 28.41 15.76
N ASN A 209 27.92 27.89 16.98
CA ASN A 209 29.19 27.65 17.66
C ASN A 209 30.02 26.60 16.93
N GLN A 210 29.40 25.55 16.42
CA GLN A 210 30.07 24.53 15.61
C GLN A 210 30.62 25.13 14.31
N ALA A 211 29.80 25.89 13.58
CA ALA A 211 30.26 26.57 12.36
C ALA A 211 31.40 27.55 12.62
N TYR A 212 31.37 28.26 13.76
CA TYR A 212 32.47 29.14 14.17
C TYR A 212 33.76 28.38 14.47
N ALA A 213 33.66 27.22 15.15
CA ALA A 213 34.81 26.38 15.44
C ALA A 213 35.46 25.84 14.15
N ASP A 214 34.64 25.39 13.19
CA ASP A 214 35.10 24.87 11.91
C ASP A 214 35.86 25.94 11.10
N LEU A 215 35.32 27.17 11.03
CA LEU A 215 36.00 28.31 10.42
C LEU A 215 37.34 28.62 11.10
N HIS A 216 37.40 28.50 12.43
CA HIS A 216 38.63 28.77 13.17
C HIS A 216 39.73 27.72 12.91
N SER A 217 39.36 26.46 12.65
CA SER A 217 40.30 25.44 12.20
C SER A 217 40.82 25.70 10.78
N GLU A 218 39.94 26.06 9.83
CA GLU A 218 40.34 26.33 8.44
C GLU A 218 41.32 27.51 8.32
N VAL A 219 41.14 28.55 9.14
CA VAL A 219 42.03 29.72 9.17
C VAL A 219 43.40 29.38 9.76
N LYS A 220 43.47 28.45 10.74
CA LYS A 220 44.75 28.00 11.31
C LYS A 220 45.59 27.18 10.33
N ASP A 221 44.93 26.38 9.49
CA ASP A 221 45.61 25.60 8.45
C ASP A 221 46.05 26.45 7.25
N SER A 222 45.59 27.71 7.17
CA SER A 222 45.88 28.67 6.11
C SER A 222 46.94 29.73 6.49
N CYS A 223 47.46 29.71 7.73
CA CYS A 223 48.46 30.64 8.26
C CYS A 223 49.84 30.00 8.40
#